data_AF-A0A928LFX2-F1
#
_entry.id   AF-A0A928LFX2-F1
#
_cell.length_a   1.000
_cell.length_b   1.000
_cell.length_c   1.000
_cell.angle_alpha   90.00
_cell.angle_beta   90.00
_cell.angle_gamma   90.00
#
_symmetry.space_group_name_H-M   'P 1'
#
loop_
_entity.id
_entity.type
_entity.pdbx_description
1 polymer ?
#
loop_
_entity_poly.entity_id
_entity_poly.type
_entity_poly.pdbx_seq_one_letter_code
_entity_poly.pdbx_strand_id
1 'polypeptide(L)'
;MKFRITALFLALVAVFSLSSCNNGKEADPSSSSLQEESSSQVNTESDISSDSASKDESSSTPSSSKPSASSSKPSGDIGDDDIDINITYTNAPKVKLASRTIDIKNNEPIAAQVKQMGYYIEMPPYLQMVNGKVKAFLATSWTGMAEFNSGKTLKSTSNVFNTSSKKTMSSSSIVNFGQQTWKPETIANEPYWMRNYYGIFNTLTVKPAGKEEHLLAIMHCENKNERFDLGTGPVYYNNTVFPLDKVYSQDEYDGAGPDGVYKESSGTYFAFTSMAVLPSKDVGTKTFNDGDLGPVIWPSAGYLNSKGEQASQGLRHPTGFSDGEYVYIYYLDTSKTNSEAGRQAGLKVARSPISELGKPGSFKTYFSGKWEEDALPKNFDKNSRDMFYKKGGKSSIIINDQIVRFSVAKVKGTPYYLGVEEAWTSQGLSIMLRASRDLVTWGDPLTIYNVQSGKHTDGYLHYPVFYNKNFTSCVEIDKDEFYIGGTFGPGTPTTYFQYVKLSVDISDN
;
A
#
# COMPACT_ATOMS: atom_id res chain seq x y z
N MET A 1 -8.67 -59.84 -25.06
CA MET A 1 -9.73 -59.04 -24.42
C MET A 1 -9.10 -57.77 -23.85
N LYS A 2 -9.24 -56.65 -24.53
CA LYS A 2 -8.82 -55.31 -24.10
C LYS A 2 -9.96 -54.37 -24.48
N PHE A 3 -10.59 -53.72 -23.50
CA PHE A 3 -11.61 -52.72 -23.74
C PHE A 3 -10.96 -51.36 -23.98
N ARG A 4 -11.26 -50.76 -25.13
CA ARG A 4 -11.15 -49.32 -25.41
C ARG A 4 -12.52 -48.71 -25.14
N ILE A 5 -12.57 -47.58 -24.45
CA ILE A 5 -13.76 -46.71 -24.41
C ILE A 5 -13.39 -45.40 -25.09
N THR A 6 -14.14 -45.12 -26.14
CA THR A 6 -14.21 -43.87 -26.89
C THR A 6 -15.16 -42.91 -26.17
N ALA A 7 -14.83 -41.63 -26.07
CA ALA A 7 -15.84 -40.59 -25.88
C ALA A 7 -15.44 -39.32 -26.64
N LEU A 8 -16.22 -39.08 -27.68
CA LEU A 8 -16.38 -37.87 -28.48
C LEU A 8 -17.51 -37.07 -27.81
N PHE A 9 -17.42 -35.73 -27.68
CA PHE A 9 -18.53 -34.83 -28.05
C PHE A 9 -18.11 -33.35 -28.08
N LEU A 10 -18.73 -32.68 -29.06
CA LEU A 10 -18.45 -31.37 -29.65
C LEU A 10 -18.96 -30.16 -28.86
N ALA A 11 -18.39 -29.02 -29.26
CA ALA A 11 -18.81 -27.64 -29.03
C ALA A 11 -20.13 -27.23 -29.72
N LEU A 12 -20.80 -26.21 -29.16
CA LEU A 12 -21.62 -25.12 -29.77
C LEU A 12 -22.22 -24.32 -28.58
N VAL A 13 -22.38 -22.99 -28.49
CA VAL A 13 -22.89 -21.96 -29.42
C VAL A 13 -22.47 -20.56 -28.94
N ALA A 14 -22.17 -19.67 -29.88
CA ALA A 14 -21.97 -18.23 -29.72
C ALA A 14 -23.27 -17.42 -30.00
N VAL A 15 -23.17 -16.08 -29.89
CA VAL A 15 -24.00 -15.02 -30.52
C VAL A 15 -24.84 -14.18 -29.54
N PHE A 16 -24.45 -12.92 -29.36
CA PHE A 16 -25.24 -11.78 -29.86
C PHE A 16 -24.33 -10.63 -30.30
N SER A 17 -24.76 -9.98 -31.39
CA SER A 17 -24.03 -9.09 -32.27
C SER A 17 -24.46 -7.62 -32.11
N LEU A 18 -23.51 -6.74 -32.41
CA LEU A 18 -23.58 -5.40 -33.01
C LEU A 18 -24.95 -4.72 -33.22
N SER A 19 -24.99 -3.43 -32.88
CA SER A 19 -25.80 -2.42 -33.58
C SER A 19 -24.93 -1.24 -34.00
N SER A 20 -25.04 -0.91 -35.28
CA SER A 20 -24.24 0.02 -36.07
C SER A 20 -24.46 1.50 -35.76
N CYS A 21 -23.39 2.27 -35.95
CA CYS A 21 -23.42 3.69 -36.29
C CYS A 21 -23.78 3.90 -37.77
N ASN A 22 -24.60 4.90 -38.10
CA ASN A 22 -24.37 5.75 -39.27
C ASN A 22 -25.22 7.03 -39.28
N ASN A 23 -24.72 8.03 -40.03
CA ASN A 23 -25.21 9.38 -40.36
C ASN A 23 -24.66 10.48 -39.44
N GLY A 24 -23.98 11.53 -39.93
CA GLY A 24 -23.77 11.96 -41.31
C GLY A 24 -22.65 13.00 -41.46
N LYS A 25 -22.27 13.20 -42.72
CA LYS A 25 -21.32 14.19 -43.25
C LYS A 25 -21.93 15.58 -43.27
N GLU A 26 -21.10 16.61 -43.06
CA GLU A 26 -21.06 17.82 -43.89
C GLU A 26 -19.67 18.47 -43.79
N ALA A 27 -19.28 19.18 -44.85
CA ALA A 27 -17.91 19.55 -45.19
C ALA A 27 -17.66 21.07 -45.12
N ASP A 28 -16.43 21.44 -44.71
CA ASP A 28 -15.53 22.53 -45.20
C ASP A 28 -16.00 24.01 -45.32
N PRO A 29 -15.10 25.01 -45.57
CA PRO A 29 -13.74 25.25 -45.05
C PRO A 29 -13.45 26.76 -44.71
N SER A 30 -12.30 27.07 -44.10
CA SER A 30 -11.51 28.32 -44.34
C SER A 30 -10.23 28.31 -43.48
N SER A 31 -9.05 28.15 -44.09
CA SER A 31 -8.05 29.21 -44.40
C SER A 31 -7.58 30.00 -43.18
N SER A 32 -6.32 29.87 -42.74
CA SER A 32 -5.13 30.64 -43.16
C SER A 32 -4.15 30.52 -41.96
N SER A 33 -2.83 30.69 -41.97
CA SER A 33 -1.74 30.83 -42.94
C SER A 33 -0.48 31.16 -42.10
N LEU A 34 0.73 30.83 -42.57
CA LEU A 34 2.04 31.43 -42.22
C LEU A 34 2.69 30.95 -40.90
N GLN A 35 3.83 30.23 -41.00
CA GLN A 35 5.23 30.72 -40.92
C GLN A 35 5.60 31.10 -39.47
N GLU A 36 6.73 30.70 -38.89
CA GLU A 36 8.09 30.75 -39.42
C GLU A 36 9.04 29.95 -38.49
N GLU A 37 10.26 29.78 -38.98
CA GLU A 37 11.36 29.00 -38.42
C GLU A 37 11.92 29.56 -37.10
N SER A 38 12.55 28.72 -36.29
CA SER A 38 13.97 28.92 -35.95
C SER A 38 14.51 27.77 -35.09
N SER A 39 15.40 27.03 -35.74
CA SER A 39 16.40 26.15 -35.15
C SER A 39 17.39 26.94 -34.30
N SER A 40 17.72 26.44 -33.12
CA SER A 40 19.05 26.66 -32.52
C SER A 40 19.56 25.35 -31.92
N GLN A 41 20.51 24.76 -32.66
CA GLN A 41 21.41 23.73 -32.18
C GLN A 41 22.39 24.38 -31.19
N VAL A 42 22.54 23.77 -30.01
CA VAL A 42 23.70 24.01 -29.15
C VAL A 42 24.38 22.66 -28.96
N ASN A 43 25.47 22.48 -29.69
CA ASN A 43 26.50 21.50 -29.39
C ASN A 43 27.19 21.93 -28.10
N THR A 44 27.29 21.03 -27.12
CA THR A 44 28.38 21.09 -26.14
C THR A 44 28.98 19.71 -26.01
N GLU A 45 30.29 19.70 -26.25
CA GLU A 45 31.18 18.56 -26.26
C GLU A 45 31.30 17.95 -24.86
N SER A 46 31.30 16.62 -24.86
CA SER A 46 31.77 15.75 -23.80
C SER A 46 33.29 15.84 -23.69
N ASP A 47 33.82 16.07 -22.50
CA ASP A 47 35.19 15.66 -22.17
C ASP A 47 35.19 14.70 -20.98
N ILE A 48 35.73 13.53 -21.28
CA ILE A 48 35.94 12.36 -20.45
C ILE A 48 37.30 12.55 -19.75
N SER A 49 37.32 12.43 -18.43
CA SER A 49 38.55 12.24 -17.66
C SER A 49 38.40 10.97 -16.84
N SER A 50 38.97 9.88 -17.37
CA SER A 50 39.28 8.64 -16.68
C SER A 50 40.43 8.85 -15.71
N ASP A 51 40.30 8.38 -14.47
CA ASP A 51 41.48 7.99 -13.70
C ASP A 51 41.21 6.80 -12.78
N SER A 52 42.22 5.95 -12.72
CA SER A 52 42.25 4.56 -12.28
C SER A 52 43.09 4.37 -11.02
N ALA A 53 42.71 3.42 -10.14
CA ALA A 53 43.57 2.60 -9.26
C ALA A 53 42.66 1.79 -8.31
N SER A 54 42.54 0.45 -8.33
CA SER A 54 43.47 -0.68 -8.13
C SER A 54 43.85 -1.00 -6.68
N LYS A 55 43.81 -2.32 -6.37
CA LYS A 55 44.33 -3.11 -5.22
C LYS A 55 43.29 -3.48 -4.16
N ASP A 56 42.91 -4.74 -3.92
CA ASP A 56 43.59 -6.05 -3.70
C ASP A 56 43.71 -6.41 -2.20
N GLU A 57 43.63 -7.74 -1.97
CA GLU A 57 43.87 -8.52 -0.74
C GLU A 57 42.67 -8.69 0.20
N SER A 58 42.01 -9.85 0.34
CA SER A 58 42.40 -11.25 0.62
C SER A 58 42.46 -11.61 2.12
N SER A 59 41.79 -12.73 2.41
CA SER A 59 42.19 -13.80 3.34
C SER A 59 41.48 -13.98 4.70
N SER A 60 41.00 -15.23 4.85
CA SER A 60 41.06 -16.09 6.04
C SER A 60 39.94 -16.06 7.09
N THR A 61 39.07 -17.08 7.00
CA THR A 61 38.55 -17.92 8.10
C THR A 61 39.71 -18.69 8.79
N PRO A 62 39.62 -19.21 10.05
CA PRO A 62 38.57 -20.18 10.44
C PRO A 62 38.20 -20.36 11.95
N SER A 63 37.14 -21.18 12.14
CA SER A 63 37.06 -22.31 13.09
C SER A 63 36.68 -22.14 14.58
N SER A 64 35.83 -23.10 15.00
CA SER A 64 35.58 -23.65 16.35
C SER A 64 34.63 -22.88 17.26
N SER A 65 33.74 -23.47 18.07
CA SER A 65 33.44 -24.86 18.44
C SER A 65 32.08 -24.91 19.16
N LYS A 66 31.32 -26.00 18.96
CA LYS A 66 30.19 -26.41 19.82
C LYS A 66 30.67 -26.71 21.25
N PRO A 67 29.77 -26.59 22.23
CA PRO A 67 29.47 -27.79 23.02
C PRO A 67 27.97 -28.04 23.18
N SER A 68 27.64 -29.32 23.15
CA SER A 68 26.40 -29.92 23.62
C SER A 68 26.39 -29.98 25.16
N ALA A 69 25.27 -29.63 25.79
CA ALA A 69 24.96 -30.07 27.15
C ALA A 69 23.47 -30.37 27.29
N SER A 70 23.20 -31.47 27.97
CA SER A 70 21.92 -32.12 28.19
C SER A 70 21.16 -31.57 29.41
N SER A 71 19.86 -31.86 29.40
CA SER A 71 18.98 -32.17 30.55
C SER A 71 18.76 -31.10 31.63
N SER A 72 17.51 -30.64 31.75
CA SER A 72 16.60 -31.05 32.85
C SER A 72 15.29 -30.28 32.76
N LYS A 73 14.15 -30.99 32.81
CA LYS A 73 12.85 -30.41 33.14
C LYS A 73 12.85 -29.98 34.61
N PRO A 74 12.22 -28.84 34.92
CA PRO A 74 11.41 -28.72 36.11
C PRO A 74 9.95 -28.48 35.73
N SER A 75 9.08 -29.36 36.21
CA SER A 75 7.66 -29.10 36.41
C SER A 75 7.53 -28.05 37.52
N GLY A 76 6.97 -26.89 37.20
CA GLY A 76 6.60 -25.86 38.15
C GLY A 76 5.28 -25.26 37.73
N ASP A 77 4.26 -25.47 38.56
CA ASP A 77 3.03 -24.67 38.61
C ASP A 77 3.39 -23.18 38.62
N ILE A 78 2.79 -22.39 37.72
CA ILE A 78 2.92 -20.94 37.72
C ILE A 78 1.54 -20.36 37.49
N GLY A 79 1.08 -19.58 38.47
CA GLY A 79 -0.22 -18.91 38.47
C GLY A 79 -0.36 -17.81 37.42
N ASP A 80 -1.62 -17.41 37.26
CA ASP A 80 -2.09 -16.22 36.54
C ASP A 80 -1.44 -14.96 37.14
N ASP A 81 -0.35 -14.49 36.52
CA ASP A 81 0.22 -13.18 36.82
C ASP A 81 -0.14 -12.23 35.67
N ASP A 82 -1.03 -11.28 35.96
CA ASP A 82 -1.35 -10.14 35.11
C ASP A 82 -0.09 -9.27 34.90
N ILE A 83 0.31 -9.05 33.64
CA ILE A 83 1.43 -8.15 33.32
C ILE A 83 0.89 -6.72 33.12
N ASP A 84 1.24 -5.85 34.05
CA ASP A 84 0.90 -4.42 34.03
C ASP A 84 2.08 -3.63 33.42
N ILE A 85 1.99 -3.25 32.14
CA ILE A 85 3.03 -2.43 31.47
C ILE A 85 2.61 -0.95 31.54
N ASN A 86 3.31 -0.18 32.38
CA ASN A 86 3.20 1.28 32.45
C ASN A 86 4.37 1.93 31.70
N ILE A 87 4.09 2.76 30.70
CA ILE A 87 5.10 3.53 29.96
C ILE A 87 4.90 5.03 30.28
N THR A 88 5.98 5.75 30.59
CA THR A 88 5.96 7.16 31.06
C THR A 88 6.84 8.07 30.21
N TYR A 89 6.31 9.21 29.75
CA TYR A 89 7.08 10.28 29.09
C TYR A 89 6.55 11.69 29.38
N THR A 90 7.45 12.67 29.23
CA THR A 90 7.14 14.11 29.24
C THR A 90 6.73 14.55 27.84
N ASN A 91 5.50 15.06 27.69
CA ASN A 91 4.89 15.70 26.50
C ASN A 91 4.11 14.82 25.50
N ALA A 92 3.96 13.51 25.73
CA ALA A 92 3.04 12.65 24.97
C ALA A 92 2.08 11.90 25.93
N PRO A 93 0.82 11.64 25.54
CA PRO A 93 -0.12 10.91 26.39
C PRO A 93 0.38 9.48 26.66
N LYS A 94 0.19 9.02 27.90
CA LYS A 94 0.56 7.66 28.29
C LYS A 94 -0.46 6.67 27.74
N VAL A 95 0.03 5.60 27.13
CA VAL A 95 -0.79 4.44 26.78
C VAL A 95 -0.53 3.38 27.84
N LYS A 96 -1.55 3.05 28.63
CA LYS A 96 -1.54 1.85 29.46
C LYS A 96 -2.48 0.83 28.82
N LEU A 97 -2.05 -0.42 28.71
CA LEU A 97 -2.97 -1.52 28.44
C LEU A 97 -3.56 -1.94 29.79
N ALA A 98 -4.85 -1.68 30.02
CA ALA A 98 -5.53 -2.18 31.21
C ALA A 98 -5.63 -3.71 31.11
N SER A 99 -5.01 -4.40 32.07
CA SER A 99 -5.07 -5.85 32.35
C SER A 99 -5.45 -6.72 31.14
N ARG A 100 -4.43 -7.27 30.47
CA ARG A 100 -4.65 -8.42 29.61
C ARG A 100 -4.04 -9.64 30.27
N THR A 101 -4.78 -10.74 30.23
CA THR A 101 -4.22 -12.06 30.00
C THR A 101 -3.52 -12.02 28.62
N ILE A 102 -2.30 -11.50 28.56
CA ILE A 102 -1.34 -11.80 27.51
C ILE A 102 -0.59 -13.03 28.02
N ASP A 103 -1.19 -14.20 27.84
CA ASP A 103 -0.48 -15.44 28.11
C ASP A 103 0.47 -15.69 26.93
N ILE A 104 1.64 -15.03 26.95
CA ILE A 104 2.80 -15.35 26.10
C ILE A 104 3.74 -16.29 26.88
N LYS A 105 3.21 -17.20 27.73
CA LYS A 105 4.08 -18.18 28.41
C LYS A 105 4.39 -19.42 27.59
N ASN A 106 3.78 -19.59 26.42
CA ASN A 106 4.14 -20.66 25.49
C ASN A 106 4.11 -20.13 24.06
N ASN A 107 4.98 -20.63 23.20
CA ASN A 107 4.96 -20.50 21.73
C ASN A 107 3.65 -21.03 21.08
N GLU A 108 2.54 -21.04 21.79
CA GLU A 108 1.21 -21.21 21.26
C GLU A 108 0.87 -19.93 20.48
N PRO A 109 0.46 -20.03 19.21
CA PRO A 109 0.06 -18.87 18.45
C PRO A 109 -1.05 -18.16 19.24
N ILE A 110 -0.98 -16.83 19.30
CA ILE A 110 -2.16 -15.98 19.47
C ILE A 110 -3.28 -16.72 18.76
N ALA A 111 -4.43 -16.93 19.40
CA ALA A 111 -5.61 -17.50 18.75
C ALA A 111 -6.17 -16.53 17.69
N ALA A 112 -5.30 -15.99 16.84
CA ALA A 112 -5.56 -15.56 15.49
C ALA A 112 -6.38 -16.68 14.84
N GLN A 113 -7.68 -16.41 14.71
CA GLN A 113 -8.53 -17.26 13.92
C GLN A 113 -8.10 -17.12 12.48
N VAL A 114 -7.24 -18.05 12.06
CA VAL A 114 -6.72 -18.22 10.71
C VAL A 114 -7.89 -18.52 9.80
N LYS A 115 -8.37 -17.50 9.07
CA LYS A 115 -9.47 -17.67 8.12
C LYS A 115 -8.94 -17.70 6.70
N GLN A 116 -9.13 -18.83 6.03
CA GLN A 116 -8.91 -18.92 4.59
C GLN A 116 -10.01 -18.12 3.88
N MET A 117 -9.61 -17.08 3.15
CA MET A 117 -10.55 -16.17 2.49
C MET A 117 -11.03 -16.67 1.12
N GLY A 118 -10.53 -17.83 0.67
CA GLY A 118 -10.77 -18.37 -0.67
C GLY A 118 -10.10 -17.58 -1.80
N TYR A 119 -9.27 -16.58 -1.46
CA TYR A 119 -8.47 -15.75 -2.34
C TYR A 119 -7.13 -15.44 -1.65
N TYR A 120 -6.07 -15.25 -2.42
CA TYR A 120 -4.88 -14.55 -1.95
C TYR A 120 -5.30 -13.11 -1.62
N ILE A 121 -5.02 -12.65 -0.39
CA ILE A 121 -5.16 -11.25 -0.01
C ILE A 121 -3.78 -10.75 0.40
N GLU A 122 -3.35 -9.61 -0.10
CA GLU A 122 -2.06 -9.05 0.26
C GLU A 122 -2.18 -8.34 1.61
N MET A 123 -3.25 -7.54 1.74
CA MET A 123 -3.57 -6.74 2.92
C MET A 123 -4.80 -7.28 3.65
N PRO A 124 -4.93 -7.01 4.96
CA PRO A 124 -6.15 -7.34 5.67
C PRO A 124 -7.36 -6.57 5.10
N PRO A 125 -8.59 -7.13 5.21
CA PRO A 125 -9.78 -6.48 4.68
C PRO A 125 -9.99 -5.10 5.30
N TYR A 126 -10.14 -4.06 4.47
CA TYR A 126 -10.53 -2.73 4.96
C TYR A 126 -12.06 -2.64 5.00
N LEU A 127 -12.63 -2.29 6.15
CA LEU A 127 -14.07 -2.32 6.37
C LEU A 127 -14.67 -0.92 6.36
N GLN A 128 -15.73 -0.75 5.58
CA GLN A 128 -16.47 0.50 5.52
C GLN A 128 -17.98 0.25 5.59
N MET A 129 -18.67 1.04 6.40
CA MET A 129 -20.12 1.13 6.35
C MET A 129 -20.52 2.02 5.17
N VAL A 130 -21.21 1.45 4.18
CA VAL A 130 -21.69 2.18 2.99
C VAL A 130 -23.12 1.72 2.69
N ASN A 131 -24.05 2.65 2.55
CA ASN A 131 -25.47 2.38 2.31
C ASN A 131 -26.07 1.39 3.34
N GLY A 132 -25.70 1.55 4.61
CA GLY A 132 -26.20 0.72 5.73
C GLY A 132 -25.64 -0.71 5.78
N LYS A 133 -24.64 -1.03 4.95
CA LYS A 133 -24.00 -2.35 4.93
C LYS A 133 -22.50 -2.25 5.15
N VAL A 134 -21.93 -3.24 5.83
CA VAL A 134 -20.48 -3.40 5.94
C VAL A 134 -19.96 -4.01 4.64
N LYS A 135 -19.07 -3.27 3.99
CA LYS A 135 -18.34 -3.69 2.80
C LYS A 135 -16.89 -3.90 3.17
N ALA A 136 -16.33 -5.04 2.76
CA ALA A 136 -14.91 -5.32 2.86
C ALA A 136 -14.24 -5.10 1.51
N PHE A 137 -13.18 -4.31 1.51
CA PHE A 137 -12.27 -4.14 0.39
C PHE A 137 -11.07 -5.07 0.59
N LEU A 138 -10.79 -5.88 -0.42
CA LEU A 138 -9.82 -6.98 -0.37
C LEU A 138 -8.75 -6.68 -1.43
N ALA A 139 -7.63 -6.12 -0.99
CA ALA A 139 -6.50 -5.79 -1.85
C ALA A 139 -5.65 -7.03 -2.17
N THR A 140 -5.36 -7.17 -3.45
CA THR A 140 -4.52 -8.19 -4.10
C THR A 140 -3.80 -7.47 -5.27
N SER A 141 -3.40 -8.14 -6.34
CA SER A 141 -3.07 -7.49 -7.63
C SER A 141 -4.20 -6.63 -8.24
N TRP A 142 -5.43 -6.74 -7.71
CA TRP A 142 -6.58 -5.86 -7.92
C TRP A 142 -7.36 -5.73 -6.60
N THR A 143 -8.37 -4.86 -6.53
CA THR A 143 -9.24 -4.79 -5.36
C THR A 143 -10.60 -5.39 -5.62
N GLY A 144 -10.95 -6.43 -4.85
CA GLY A 144 -12.31 -6.92 -4.74
C GLY A 144 -13.08 -6.23 -3.61
N MET A 145 -14.41 -6.22 -3.70
CA MET A 145 -15.29 -5.82 -2.62
C MET A 145 -16.34 -6.91 -2.40
N ALA A 146 -16.68 -7.17 -1.15
CA ALA A 146 -17.78 -8.04 -0.77
C ALA A 146 -18.55 -7.47 0.43
N GLU A 147 -19.86 -7.70 0.45
CA GLU A 147 -20.71 -7.39 1.62
C GLU A 147 -20.66 -8.54 2.64
N PHE A 148 -20.84 -8.21 3.91
CA PHE A 148 -21.04 -9.23 4.94
C PHE A 148 -22.46 -9.83 4.82
N ASN A 149 -22.59 -11.12 5.11
CA ASN A 149 -23.88 -11.74 5.37
C ASN A 149 -24.52 -11.12 6.62
N SER A 150 -25.86 -11.04 6.65
CA SER A 150 -26.58 -10.45 7.78
C SER A 150 -26.18 -11.09 9.12
N GLY A 151 -25.87 -10.25 10.11
CA GLY A 151 -25.43 -10.69 11.44
C GLY A 151 -24.04 -11.35 11.50
N LYS A 152 -23.30 -11.41 10.39
CA LYS A 152 -21.94 -11.96 10.35
C LYS A 152 -20.90 -10.86 10.50
N THR A 153 -19.75 -11.23 11.04
CA THR A 153 -18.56 -10.39 11.25
C THR A 153 -17.31 -11.21 10.94
N LEU A 154 -16.11 -10.60 10.87
CA LEU A 154 -14.87 -11.36 10.65
C LEU A 154 -14.63 -12.45 11.72
N LYS A 155 -15.24 -12.36 12.91
CA LYS A 155 -15.22 -13.39 13.97
C LYS A 155 -16.08 -14.62 13.68
N SER A 156 -16.97 -14.55 12.69
CA SER A 156 -17.90 -15.64 12.41
C SER A 156 -17.18 -16.84 11.79
N THR A 157 -17.44 -18.03 12.34
CA THR A 157 -16.86 -19.31 11.88
C THR A 157 -17.41 -19.78 10.52
N SER A 158 -18.58 -19.27 10.12
CA SER A 158 -19.22 -19.59 8.84
C SER A 158 -18.85 -18.59 7.72
N ASN A 159 -19.42 -18.78 6.52
CA ASN A 159 -19.30 -17.86 5.39
C ASN A 159 -19.65 -16.41 5.82
N VAL A 160 -18.64 -15.55 5.89
CA VAL A 160 -18.78 -14.15 6.29
C VAL A 160 -19.25 -13.30 5.14
N PHE A 161 -18.66 -13.52 3.96
CA PHE A 161 -18.98 -12.75 2.77
C PHE A 161 -20.19 -13.32 2.06
N ASN A 162 -21.07 -12.42 1.63
CA ASN A 162 -22.07 -12.73 0.64
C ASN A 162 -21.37 -12.88 -0.73
N THR A 163 -21.35 -14.08 -1.28
CA THR A 163 -20.66 -14.34 -2.55
C THR A 163 -21.34 -13.69 -3.75
N SER A 164 -22.64 -13.41 -3.69
CA SER A 164 -23.37 -12.74 -4.78
C SER A 164 -23.12 -11.23 -4.85
N SER A 165 -22.57 -10.63 -3.78
CA SER A 165 -22.23 -9.20 -3.74
C SER A 165 -20.78 -8.91 -4.12
N LYS A 166 -20.00 -9.94 -4.50
CA LYS A 166 -18.62 -9.76 -4.93
C LYS A 166 -18.54 -8.90 -6.19
N LYS A 167 -17.69 -7.87 -6.15
CA LYS A 167 -17.41 -6.97 -7.27
C LYS A 167 -15.93 -6.65 -7.33
N THR A 168 -15.41 -6.44 -8.54
CA THR A 168 -14.11 -5.80 -8.72
C THR A 168 -14.30 -4.30 -8.60
N MET A 169 -13.53 -3.65 -7.74
CA MET A 169 -13.63 -2.22 -7.46
C MET A 169 -12.51 -1.40 -8.07
N SER A 170 -11.30 -1.95 -8.17
CA SER A 170 -10.25 -1.42 -9.04
C SER A 170 -9.80 -2.56 -9.94
N SER A 171 -9.77 -2.33 -11.25
CA SER A 171 -9.21 -3.36 -12.14
C SER A 171 -7.70 -3.40 -11.97
N SER A 172 -7.15 -4.59 -12.12
CA SER A 172 -5.71 -4.81 -12.29
C SER A 172 -5.13 -3.81 -13.29
N SER A 173 -3.91 -3.41 -12.99
CA SER A 173 -2.99 -2.57 -13.74
C SER A 173 -2.98 -2.76 -15.27
N ILE A 174 -2.37 -1.79 -15.98
CA ILE A 174 -2.24 -1.82 -17.46
C ILE A 174 -1.50 -3.09 -17.91
N VAL A 175 -0.45 -3.48 -17.19
CA VAL A 175 0.25 -4.76 -17.31
C VAL A 175 -0.41 -5.74 -16.35
N ASN A 176 -1.57 -6.25 -16.76
CA ASN A 176 -2.41 -7.08 -15.91
C ASN A 176 -1.77 -8.46 -15.65
N PHE A 177 -1.48 -8.78 -14.39
CA PHE A 177 -1.00 -10.09 -13.91
C PHE A 177 -1.84 -11.29 -14.41
N GLY A 178 -3.13 -11.08 -14.72
CA GLY A 178 -4.06 -12.10 -15.23
C GLY A 178 -4.28 -12.11 -16.74
N GLN A 179 -3.76 -11.14 -17.49
CA GLN A 179 -3.84 -11.10 -18.96
C GLN A 179 -2.43 -11.06 -19.56
N GLN A 180 -1.71 -12.17 -19.36
CA GLN A 180 -0.35 -12.44 -19.84
C GLN A 180 -0.28 -12.66 -21.37
N THR A 181 -1.02 -11.88 -22.15
CA THR A 181 -1.14 -12.06 -23.61
C THR A 181 -0.76 -10.82 -24.41
N TRP A 182 -0.48 -9.70 -23.75
CA TRP A 182 -0.25 -8.42 -24.41
C TRP A 182 1.22 -8.28 -24.77
N LYS A 183 1.51 -7.87 -26.01
CA LYS A 183 2.89 -7.57 -26.38
C LYS A 183 3.30 -6.19 -25.84
N PRO A 184 4.54 -5.99 -25.36
CA PRO A 184 4.96 -4.72 -24.75
C PRO A 184 4.71 -3.50 -25.65
N GLU A 185 4.89 -3.64 -26.95
CA GLU A 185 4.68 -2.57 -27.94
C GLU A 185 3.21 -2.14 -28.11
N THR A 186 2.27 -2.94 -27.62
CA THR A 186 0.82 -2.66 -27.70
C THR A 186 0.27 -1.99 -26.45
N ILE A 187 1.08 -1.91 -25.38
CA ILE A 187 0.66 -1.35 -24.10
C ILE A 187 0.87 0.16 -24.10
N ALA A 188 -0.19 0.91 -23.81
CA ALA A 188 -0.11 2.35 -23.62
C ALA A 188 0.89 2.70 -22.49
N ASN A 189 1.64 3.79 -22.68
CA ASN A 189 2.55 4.28 -21.64
C ASN A 189 1.80 4.97 -20.50
N GLU A 190 0.65 5.54 -20.82
CA GLU A 190 -0.23 6.25 -19.90
C GLU A 190 -1.40 5.37 -19.47
N PRO A 191 -1.92 5.61 -18.25
CA PRO A 191 -1.38 6.52 -17.23
C PRO A 191 -0.11 6.00 -16.54
N TYR A 192 0.85 6.91 -16.29
CA TYR A 192 2.19 6.54 -15.82
C TYR A 192 2.27 6.01 -14.39
N TRP A 193 1.26 6.20 -13.55
CA TRP A 193 1.34 5.80 -12.13
C TRP A 193 0.77 4.43 -11.83
N MET A 194 -0.05 3.84 -12.71
CA MET A 194 -0.79 2.59 -12.45
C MET A 194 -0.48 1.47 -13.44
N ARG A 195 0.80 1.32 -13.76
CA ARG A 195 1.26 0.41 -14.82
C ARG A 195 1.22 -1.06 -14.42
N ASN A 196 1.67 -1.42 -13.22
CA ASN A 196 1.87 -2.81 -12.78
C ASN A 196 0.99 -3.21 -11.59
N TYR A 197 0.61 -2.25 -10.76
CA TYR A 197 -0.32 -2.48 -9.65
C TYR A 197 -1.26 -1.29 -9.46
N TYR A 198 -2.52 -1.55 -9.10
CA TYR A 198 -3.54 -0.53 -8.82
C TYR A 198 -4.55 -1.01 -7.75
N GLY A 199 -4.10 -1.00 -6.49
CA GLY A 199 -4.85 -1.55 -5.35
C GLY A 199 -5.37 -0.46 -4.42
N ILE A 200 -6.57 -0.66 -3.87
CA ILE A 200 -7.16 0.17 -2.83
C ILE A 200 -6.58 -0.30 -1.50
N PHE A 201 -5.73 0.52 -0.89
CA PHE A 201 -5.09 0.22 0.39
C PHE A 201 -5.91 0.69 1.59
N ASN A 202 -6.84 1.61 1.34
CA ASN A 202 -7.70 2.20 2.35
C ASN A 202 -8.93 2.82 1.70
N THR A 203 -10.05 2.83 2.41
CA THR A 203 -11.26 3.57 2.00
C THR A 203 -11.76 4.44 3.14
N LEU A 204 -12.31 5.60 2.83
CA LEU A 204 -12.94 6.50 3.80
C LEU A 204 -14.30 6.98 3.29
N THR A 205 -15.34 6.79 4.10
CA THR A 205 -16.62 7.47 3.87
C THR A 205 -16.52 8.90 4.40
N VAL A 206 -16.80 9.88 3.54
CA VAL A 206 -16.80 11.30 3.90
C VAL A 206 -18.08 11.96 3.40
N LYS A 207 -18.55 12.99 4.12
CA LYS A 207 -19.72 13.76 3.73
C LYS A 207 -19.44 15.25 3.87
N PRO A 208 -19.06 15.94 2.78
CA PRO A 208 -18.90 17.38 2.81
C PRO A 208 -20.21 18.10 3.16
N ALA A 209 -20.11 19.25 3.82
CA ALA A 209 -21.28 20.06 4.17
C ALA A 209 -22.13 20.38 2.93
N GLY A 210 -23.43 20.11 3.00
CA GLY A 210 -24.38 20.34 1.91
C GLY A 210 -24.21 19.44 0.68
N LYS A 211 -23.29 18.46 0.69
CA LYS A 211 -23.10 17.49 -0.41
C LYS A 211 -23.56 16.10 0.01
N GLU A 212 -23.69 15.22 -1.00
CA GLU A 212 -23.93 13.80 -0.74
C GLU A 212 -22.69 13.11 -0.14
N GLU A 213 -22.92 11.94 0.45
CA GLU A 213 -21.85 11.11 0.99
C GLU A 213 -21.03 10.49 -0.14
N HIS A 214 -19.71 10.45 0.03
CA HIS A 214 -18.76 9.90 -0.92
C HIS A 214 -17.89 8.85 -0.23
N LEU A 215 -17.43 7.89 -1.02
CA LEU A 215 -16.39 6.95 -0.66
C LEU A 215 -15.11 7.37 -1.37
N LEU A 216 -14.09 7.73 -0.59
CA LEU A 216 -12.73 7.93 -1.08
C LEU A 216 -12.00 6.60 -1.03
N ALA A 217 -11.31 6.24 -2.10
CA ALA A 217 -10.37 5.13 -2.16
C ALA A 217 -8.95 5.70 -2.27
N ILE A 218 -8.08 5.33 -1.33
CA ILE A 218 -6.67 5.68 -1.37
C ILE A 218 -5.94 4.50 -1.99
N MET A 219 -5.27 4.79 -3.10
CA MET A 219 -4.68 3.80 -3.97
C MET A 219 -3.18 3.71 -3.73
N HIS A 220 -2.67 2.49 -3.61
CA HIS A 220 -1.27 2.20 -3.86
C HIS A 220 -1.16 1.76 -5.31
N CYS A 221 -0.28 2.40 -6.06
CA CYS A 221 -0.04 2.08 -7.45
C CYS A 221 1.44 1.79 -7.66
N GLU A 222 1.77 0.93 -8.62
CA GLU A 222 3.16 0.60 -8.93
C GLU A 222 3.46 0.74 -10.42
N ASN A 223 4.67 1.19 -10.70
CA ASN A 223 5.28 1.19 -12.02
C ASN A 223 6.69 0.62 -11.92
N LYS A 224 6.95 -0.48 -12.60
CA LYS A 224 8.20 -1.23 -12.56
C LYS A 224 8.48 -1.94 -13.87
N ASN A 225 9.74 -2.37 -14.01
CA ASN A 225 10.08 -3.32 -15.06
C ASN A 225 9.52 -4.69 -14.69
N GLU A 226 8.91 -5.39 -15.61
CA GLU A 226 8.40 -6.75 -15.36
C GLU A 226 8.84 -7.74 -16.43
N ARG A 227 9.09 -8.98 -16.01
CA ARG A 227 9.33 -10.13 -16.86
C ARG A 227 8.21 -11.15 -16.66
N PHE A 228 7.56 -11.54 -17.74
CA PHE A 228 6.61 -12.63 -17.76
C PHE A 228 7.04 -13.68 -18.78
N ASP A 229 6.78 -14.96 -18.49
CA ASP A 229 6.91 -16.02 -19.47
C ASP A 229 5.53 -16.33 -20.06
N LEU A 230 5.34 -16.05 -21.36
CA LEU A 230 4.04 -16.22 -22.02
C LEU A 230 3.87 -17.61 -22.65
N GLY A 231 4.74 -18.57 -22.31
CA GLY A 231 4.80 -19.89 -22.94
C GLY A 231 5.34 -19.90 -24.36
N THR A 232 5.42 -18.74 -25.01
CA THR A 232 6.17 -18.49 -26.26
C THR A 232 7.57 -17.93 -26.02
N GLY A 233 7.93 -17.70 -24.75
CA GLY A 233 9.19 -17.12 -24.32
C GLY A 233 9.00 -15.93 -23.36
N PRO A 234 10.10 -15.41 -22.80
CA PRO A 234 10.06 -14.28 -21.89
C PRO A 234 9.74 -12.97 -22.62
N VAL A 235 8.89 -12.18 -22.00
CA VAL A 235 8.50 -10.85 -22.43
C VAL A 235 8.82 -9.85 -21.32
N TYR A 236 9.40 -8.72 -21.71
CA TYR A 236 9.85 -7.67 -20.80
C TYR A 236 9.03 -6.40 -21.00
N TYR A 237 8.48 -5.88 -19.92
CA TYR A 237 7.78 -4.61 -19.87
C TYR A 237 8.66 -3.60 -19.17
N ASN A 238 8.92 -2.48 -19.84
CA ASN A 238 9.65 -1.37 -19.21
C ASN A 238 8.70 -0.53 -18.36
N ASN A 239 9.21 -0.04 -17.23
CA ASN A 239 8.59 1.04 -16.48
C ASN A 239 8.54 2.31 -17.36
N THR A 240 7.55 3.16 -17.12
CA THR A 240 7.34 4.38 -17.92
C THR A 240 7.74 5.68 -17.21
N VAL A 241 8.36 5.56 -16.04
CA VAL A 241 8.81 6.71 -15.23
C VAL A 241 10.18 7.19 -15.69
N PHE A 242 11.17 6.29 -15.74
CA PHE A 242 12.52 6.58 -16.23
C PHE A 242 12.54 7.06 -17.69
N PRO A 243 13.60 7.74 -18.15
CA PRO A 243 13.79 8.14 -19.55
C PRO A 243 13.53 7.00 -20.54
N LEU A 244 12.97 7.34 -21.70
CA LEU A 244 12.43 6.35 -22.66
C LEU A 244 13.55 5.67 -23.46
N ASP A 245 14.67 6.37 -23.56
CA ASP A 245 15.95 5.96 -24.13
C ASP A 245 16.81 5.16 -23.14
N LYS A 246 16.39 5.02 -21.88
CA LYS A 246 17.10 4.20 -20.91
C LYS A 246 17.03 2.72 -21.32
N VAL A 247 18.19 2.14 -21.60
CA VAL A 247 18.36 0.71 -21.82
C VAL A 247 18.57 0.03 -20.47
N TYR A 248 17.71 -0.92 -20.13
CA TYR A 248 17.81 -1.71 -18.89
C TYR A 248 18.69 -2.93 -19.11
N SER A 249 19.42 -3.33 -18.07
CA SER A 249 20.12 -4.61 -18.09
C SER A 249 19.10 -5.77 -18.07
N GLN A 250 19.52 -6.94 -18.56
CA GLN A 250 18.65 -8.11 -18.58
C GLN A 250 18.21 -8.58 -17.18
N ASP A 251 18.84 -8.14 -16.10
CA ASP A 251 18.50 -8.51 -14.71
C ASP A 251 17.71 -7.43 -13.95
N GLU A 252 17.42 -6.29 -14.58
CA GLU A 252 16.66 -5.18 -13.99
C GLU A 252 15.14 -5.36 -14.23
N TYR A 253 14.55 -6.41 -13.66
CA TYR A 253 13.11 -6.69 -13.74
C TYR A 253 12.55 -7.30 -12.46
N ASP A 254 11.24 -7.17 -12.29
CA ASP A 254 10.44 -7.93 -11.35
C ASP A 254 9.80 -9.12 -12.07
N GLY A 255 9.86 -10.31 -11.48
CA GLY A 255 9.27 -11.51 -12.09
C GLY A 255 10.10 -12.77 -11.87
N ALA A 256 9.52 -13.92 -12.21
CA ALA A 256 10.27 -15.18 -12.22
C ALA A 256 11.41 -15.07 -13.23
N GLY A 257 12.64 -15.44 -12.84
CA GLY A 257 13.79 -15.51 -13.72
C GLY A 257 13.83 -16.81 -14.54
N PRO A 258 14.85 -16.97 -15.40
CA PRO A 258 15.08 -18.23 -16.12
C PRO A 258 15.30 -19.46 -15.21
N ASP A 259 15.72 -19.22 -13.97
CA ASP A 259 15.90 -20.21 -12.91
C ASP A 259 14.60 -20.53 -12.15
N GLY A 260 13.49 -19.88 -12.51
CA GLY A 260 12.19 -20.01 -11.84
C GLY A 260 12.10 -19.25 -10.51
N VAL A 261 13.14 -18.52 -10.11
CA VAL A 261 13.15 -17.74 -8.86
C VAL A 261 12.56 -16.36 -9.13
N TYR A 262 11.62 -15.92 -8.31
CA TYR A 262 11.09 -14.57 -8.40
C TYR A 262 12.15 -13.55 -7.96
N LYS A 263 12.45 -12.58 -8.82
CA LYS A 263 13.37 -11.48 -8.56
C LYS A 263 12.58 -10.19 -8.37
N GLU A 264 13.05 -9.31 -7.48
CA GLU A 264 12.56 -7.95 -7.32
C GLU A 264 13.70 -6.96 -7.58
N SER A 265 13.50 -6.08 -8.55
CA SER A 265 14.46 -5.05 -8.94
C SER A 265 14.03 -3.70 -8.37
N SER A 266 14.55 -3.41 -7.19
CA SER A 266 14.28 -2.15 -6.48
C SER A 266 14.74 -0.91 -7.25
N GLY A 267 15.69 -1.04 -8.18
CA GLY A 267 16.22 0.04 -9.01
C GLY A 267 15.27 0.49 -10.12
N THR A 268 14.25 -0.30 -10.44
CA THR A 268 13.25 -0.02 -11.48
C THR A 268 11.84 0.19 -10.94
N TYR A 269 11.68 0.09 -9.63
CA TYR A 269 10.40 0.18 -8.95
C TYR A 269 10.02 1.61 -8.55
N PHE A 270 8.78 2.00 -8.82
CA PHE A 270 8.17 3.25 -8.38
C PHE A 270 6.76 3.01 -7.83
N ALA A 271 6.51 3.46 -6.59
CA ALA A 271 5.20 3.43 -5.95
C ALA A 271 4.54 4.81 -5.95
N PHE A 272 3.21 4.85 -6.06
CA PHE A 272 2.42 6.06 -6.09
C PHE A 272 1.28 5.99 -5.08
N THR A 273 1.01 7.12 -4.45
CA THR A 273 -0.20 7.35 -3.66
C THR A 273 -1.18 8.18 -4.48
N SER A 274 -2.22 7.50 -4.97
CA SER A 274 -3.29 8.10 -5.78
C SER A 274 -4.62 8.07 -5.03
N MET A 275 -5.62 8.75 -5.58
CA MET A 275 -6.97 8.74 -5.02
C MET A 275 -8.01 8.51 -6.09
N ALA A 276 -9.06 7.78 -5.73
CA ALA A 276 -10.29 7.72 -6.50
C ALA A 276 -11.49 8.05 -5.62
N VAL A 277 -12.55 8.58 -6.22
CA VAL A 277 -13.76 9.00 -5.49
C VAL A 277 -15.01 8.51 -6.19
N LEU A 278 -15.95 7.99 -5.41
CA LEU A 278 -17.29 7.65 -5.87
C LEU A 278 -18.34 8.22 -4.91
N PRO A 279 -19.49 8.71 -5.40
CA PRO A 279 -20.65 8.88 -4.54
C PRO A 279 -21.02 7.55 -3.86
N SER A 280 -21.38 7.56 -2.57
CA SER A 280 -21.69 6.32 -1.82
C SER A 280 -22.78 5.48 -2.49
N LYS A 281 -23.75 6.13 -3.15
CA LYS A 281 -24.83 5.45 -3.90
C LYS A 281 -24.34 4.62 -5.09
N ASP A 282 -23.17 4.94 -5.64
CA ASP A 282 -22.58 4.26 -6.80
C ASP A 282 -21.66 3.09 -6.40
N VAL A 283 -21.37 2.93 -5.11
CA VAL A 283 -20.48 1.86 -4.63
C VAL A 283 -21.12 0.49 -4.83
N GLY A 284 -20.51 -0.33 -5.67
CA GLY A 284 -20.98 -1.68 -6.05
C GLY A 284 -21.71 -1.73 -7.39
N THR A 285 -21.99 -0.57 -8.00
CA THR A 285 -22.49 -0.46 -9.39
C THR A 285 -21.43 0.11 -10.33
N LYS A 286 -20.54 0.97 -9.84
CA LYS A 286 -19.38 1.51 -10.57
C LYS A 286 -18.05 1.02 -9.99
N THR A 287 -16.99 1.20 -10.74
CA THR A 287 -15.61 0.93 -10.31
C THR A 287 -14.89 2.23 -9.97
N PHE A 288 -13.84 2.18 -9.15
CA PHE A 288 -13.02 3.35 -8.85
C PHE A 288 -12.18 3.82 -10.02
N ASN A 289 -12.03 3.03 -11.08
CA ASN A 289 -11.43 3.50 -12.33
C ASN A 289 -12.22 4.68 -12.92
N ASP A 290 -13.55 4.68 -12.77
CA ASP A 290 -14.44 5.76 -13.25
C ASP A 290 -14.27 7.07 -12.48
N GLY A 291 -13.66 7.00 -11.29
CA GLY A 291 -13.43 8.11 -10.38
C GLY A 291 -11.96 8.38 -10.07
N ASP A 292 -11.03 7.85 -10.89
CA ASP A 292 -9.59 8.00 -10.65
C ASP A 292 -9.13 9.44 -10.86
N LEU A 293 -8.58 10.03 -9.80
CA LEU A 293 -8.06 11.38 -9.79
C LEU A 293 -6.57 11.42 -10.16
N GLY A 294 -5.87 10.29 -10.12
CA GLY A 294 -4.43 10.18 -10.25
C GLY A 294 -3.68 10.47 -8.94
N PRO A 295 -2.36 10.73 -9.02
CA PRO A 295 -1.54 11.01 -7.85
C PRO A 295 -2.01 12.24 -7.09
N VAL A 296 -2.04 12.14 -5.76
CA VAL A 296 -2.42 13.23 -4.86
C VAL A 296 -1.30 13.68 -3.92
N ILE A 297 -0.23 12.89 -3.83
CA ILE A 297 0.98 13.18 -3.06
C ILE A 297 2.19 12.77 -3.91
N TRP A 298 3.29 13.49 -3.75
CA TRP A 298 4.55 13.27 -4.47
C TRP A 298 5.72 13.04 -3.50
N PRO A 299 6.74 12.24 -3.86
CA PRO A 299 7.96 12.14 -3.08
C PRO A 299 8.60 13.50 -2.89
N SER A 300 9.01 13.79 -1.67
CA SER A 300 9.61 15.08 -1.36
C SER A 300 10.88 15.31 -2.17
N ALA A 301 11.70 14.28 -2.44
CA ALA A 301 12.88 14.41 -3.30
C ALA A 301 12.59 14.34 -4.82
N GLY A 302 11.33 14.09 -5.21
CA GLY A 302 10.95 13.72 -6.58
C GLY A 302 11.21 12.24 -6.87
N TYR A 303 10.70 11.75 -8.00
CA TYR A 303 10.95 10.37 -8.46
C TYR A 303 12.33 10.25 -9.12
N LEU A 304 12.66 11.22 -9.98
CA LEU A 304 13.95 11.32 -10.66
C LEU A 304 14.66 12.62 -10.27
N ASN A 305 15.99 12.59 -10.23
CA ASN A 305 16.80 13.80 -10.13
C ASN A 305 16.98 14.46 -11.52
N SER A 306 17.68 15.60 -11.57
CA SER A 306 17.92 16.34 -12.82
C SER A 306 18.75 15.57 -13.85
N LYS A 307 19.40 14.46 -13.47
CA LYS A 307 20.16 13.58 -14.35
C LYS A 307 19.33 12.38 -14.84
N GLY A 308 18.06 12.26 -14.44
CA GLY A 308 17.21 11.11 -14.75
C GLY A 308 17.50 9.87 -13.89
N GLU A 309 18.29 9.99 -12.84
CA GLU A 309 18.54 8.90 -11.88
C GLU A 309 17.43 8.83 -10.84
N GLN A 310 17.14 7.64 -10.32
CA GLN A 310 16.08 7.45 -9.32
C GLN A 310 16.42 8.16 -8.01
N ALA A 311 15.68 9.22 -7.70
CA ALA A 311 15.75 9.96 -6.44
C ALA A 311 14.88 9.34 -5.34
N SER A 312 13.84 8.59 -5.70
CA SER A 312 12.94 7.90 -4.78
C SER A 312 12.32 6.67 -5.45
N GLN A 313 12.05 5.62 -4.68
CA GLN A 313 11.20 4.50 -5.10
C GLN A 313 9.71 4.85 -4.97
N GLY A 314 9.39 6.10 -4.64
CA GLY A 314 8.03 6.60 -4.54
C GLY A 314 7.46 6.60 -3.13
N LEU A 315 6.13 6.58 -3.08
CA LEU A 315 5.32 6.65 -1.87
C LEU A 315 4.64 5.31 -1.62
N ARG A 316 4.97 4.64 -0.52
CA ARG A 316 4.51 3.27 -0.24
C ARG A 316 3.45 3.23 0.85
N HIS A 317 2.59 2.23 0.72
CA HIS A 317 1.64 1.74 1.72
C HIS A 317 0.80 2.84 2.38
N PRO A 318 0.06 3.65 1.59
CA PRO A 318 -0.68 4.78 2.11
C PRO A 318 -1.87 4.35 2.99
N THR A 319 -2.15 5.09 4.05
CA THR A 319 -3.32 4.89 4.92
C THR A 319 -4.08 6.19 5.11
N GLY A 320 -5.39 6.13 4.91
CA GLY A 320 -6.30 7.22 5.14
C GLY A 320 -6.85 7.24 6.55
N PHE A 321 -7.09 8.45 7.04
CA PHE A 321 -7.87 8.71 8.24
C PHE A 321 -8.64 10.03 8.06
N SER A 322 -9.87 10.13 8.54
CA SER A 322 -10.65 11.38 8.48
C SER A 322 -11.06 11.82 9.87
N ASP A 323 -10.82 13.09 10.20
CA ASP A 323 -11.28 13.69 11.45
C ASP A 323 -11.50 15.19 11.30
N GLY A 324 -12.60 15.67 11.90
CA GLY A 324 -13.07 17.04 11.71
C GLY A 324 -13.36 17.34 10.24
N GLU A 325 -12.73 18.38 9.71
CA GLU A 325 -12.91 18.85 8.33
C GLU A 325 -11.86 18.30 7.35
N TYR A 326 -10.99 17.39 7.79
CA TYR A 326 -9.83 16.96 7.02
C TYR A 326 -9.79 15.45 6.79
N VAL A 327 -9.25 15.08 5.63
CA VAL A 327 -8.72 13.74 5.33
C VAL A 327 -7.21 13.80 5.45
N TYR A 328 -6.63 12.89 6.22
CA TYR A 328 -5.21 12.67 6.39
C TYR A 328 -4.80 11.43 5.60
N ILE A 329 -3.63 11.47 4.97
CA ILE A 329 -2.99 10.32 4.33
C ILE A 329 -1.59 10.20 4.91
N TYR A 330 -1.37 9.09 5.61
CA TYR A 330 -0.05 8.66 6.05
C TYR A 330 0.60 7.85 4.95
N TYR A 331 1.88 8.06 4.68
CA TYR A 331 2.59 7.39 3.59
C TYR A 331 4.08 7.27 3.91
N LEU A 332 4.73 6.25 3.35
CA LEU A 332 6.18 6.07 3.44
C LEU A 332 6.86 6.72 2.24
N ASP A 333 7.60 7.80 2.48
CA ASP A 333 8.46 8.41 1.47
C ASP A 333 9.79 7.67 1.42
N THR A 334 10.18 7.17 0.25
CA THR A 334 11.42 6.41 0.04
C THR A 334 12.55 7.24 -0.59
N SER A 335 12.48 8.57 -0.45
CA SER A 335 13.48 9.51 -0.93
C SER A 335 14.90 9.14 -0.48
N LYS A 336 15.84 9.05 -1.43
CA LYS A 336 17.23 8.62 -1.19
C LYS A 336 18.17 9.74 -0.74
N THR A 337 17.65 10.96 -0.54
CA THR A 337 18.46 12.11 -0.13
C THR A 337 18.24 12.45 1.34
N ASN A 338 19.35 12.71 2.05
CA ASN A 338 19.33 13.15 3.43
C ASN A 338 19.86 14.59 3.60
N SER A 339 20.19 15.28 2.49
CA SER A 339 20.94 16.53 2.54
C SER A 339 20.08 17.78 2.78
N GLU A 340 18.77 17.72 2.52
CA GLU A 340 17.85 18.85 2.62
C GLU A 340 16.72 18.54 3.61
N ALA A 341 16.47 19.45 4.56
CA ALA A 341 15.38 19.31 5.52
C ALA A 341 14.02 19.16 4.83
N GLY A 342 13.25 18.16 5.25
CA GLY A 342 11.94 17.82 4.70
C GLY A 342 12.00 16.96 3.43
N ARG A 343 13.20 16.52 3.01
CA ARG A 343 13.42 15.67 1.83
C ARG A 343 13.85 14.24 2.15
N GLN A 344 13.99 13.93 3.43
CA GLN A 344 14.42 12.62 3.92
C GLN A 344 13.34 11.55 3.72
N ALA A 345 13.74 10.28 3.63
CA ALA A 345 12.81 9.15 3.72
C ALA A 345 12.17 9.03 5.12
N GLY A 346 11.02 8.37 5.20
CA GLY A 346 10.35 8.06 6.46
C GLY A 346 8.83 8.12 6.35
N LEU A 347 8.15 7.84 7.47
CA LEU A 347 6.71 8.01 7.56
C LEU A 347 6.36 9.50 7.62
N LYS A 348 5.45 9.92 6.73
CA LYS A 348 5.01 11.30 6.56
C LYS A 348 3.50 11.36 6.48
N VAL A 349 2.95 12.57 6.53
CA VAL A 349 1.51 12.81 6.43
C VAL A 349 1.19 14.03 5.59
N ALA A 350 0.13 13.91 4.79
CA ALA A 350 -0.52 15.01 4.09
C ALA A 350 -1.99 15.08 4.50
N ARG A 351 -2.61 16.25 4.39
CA ARG A 351 -4.05 16.39 4.61
C ARG A 351 -4.72 17.28 3.57
N SER A 352 -5.99 16.99 3.29
CA SER A 352 -6.87 17.79 2.41
C SER A 352 -8.16 18.09 3.15
N PRO A 353 -8.78 19.27 2.94
CA PRO A 353 -10.15 19.49 3.37
C PRO A 353 -11.09 18.43 2.75
N ILE A 354 -12.07 17.96 3.52
CA ILE A 354 -13.11 17.03 3.05
C ILE A 354 -13.93 17.68 1.93
N SER A 355 -14.11 19.00 1.96
CA SER A 355 -14.83 19.76 0.93
C SER A 355 -14.29 19.58 -0.49
N GLU A 356 -12.99 19.30 -0.60
CA GLU A 356 -12.26 19.08 -1.86
C GLU A 356 -12.35 17.65 -2.37
N LEU A 357 -12.86 16.71 -1.57
CA LEU A 357 -13.00 15.29 -1.94
C LEU A 357 -11.69 14.69 -2.49
N GLY A 358 -10.55 15.15 -1.97
CA GLY A 358 -9.22 14.68 -2.33
C GLY A 358 -8.76 15.00 -3.75
N LYS A 359 -9.29 16.07 -4.35
CA LYS A 359 -8.85 16.60 -5.64
C LYS A 359 -7.31 16.79 -5.70
N PRO A 360 -6.63 16.44 -6.81
CA PRO A 360 -5.21 16.71 -6.97
C PRO A 360 -4.90 18.19 -6.75
N GLY A 361 -3.89 18.48 -5.92
CA GLY A 361 -3.50 19.82 -5.51
C GLY A 361 -4.20 20.34 -4.24
N SER A 362 -5.18 19.62 -3.68
CA SER A 362 -5.81 20.02 -2.41
C SER A 362 -5.01 19.59 -1.17
N PHE A 363 -4.14 18.60 -1.31
CA PHE A 363 -3.36 18.07 -0.20
C PHE A 363 -2.16 18.96 0.14
N LYS A 364 -2.00 19.22 1.44
CA LYS A 364 -0.85 19.90 2.04
C LYS A 364 -0.09 18.93 2.92
N THR A 365 1.23 18.96 2.85
CA THR A 365 2.12 18.15 3.70
C THR A 365 2.44 18.86 5.00
N TYR A 366 2.66 18.09 6.07
CA TYR A 366 3.09 18.64 7.35
C TYR A 366 4.60 18.88 7.32
N PHE A 367 5.03 20.13 7.48
CA PHE A 367 6.45 20.47 7.54
C PHE A 367 6.70 21.54 8.59
N SER A 368 7.64 21.26 9.49
CA SER A 368 8.11 22.21 10.51
C SER A 368 6.97 22.87 11.30
N GLY A 369 5.96 22.09 11.70
CA GLY A 369 4.82 22.59 12.47
C GLY A 369 3.64 23.11 11.65
N LYS A 370 3.71 23.12 10.31
CA LYS A 370 2.73 23.78 9.45
C LYS A 370 2.22 22.89 8.31
N TRP A 371 1.08 23.26 7.74
CA TRP A 371 0.42 22.58 6.61
C TRP A 371 0.35 23.49 5.37
N GLU A 372 1.51 23.98 4.92
CA GLU A 372 1.59 25.00 3.86
C GLU A 372 2.13 24.42 2.53
N GLU A 373 2.99 23.41 2.61
CA GLU A 373 3.68 22.78 1.49
C GLU A 373 2.73 21.93 0.63
N ASP A 374 2.63 22.23 -0.68
CA ASP A 374 1.83 21.44 -1.62
C ASP A 374 2.33 19.99 -1.70
N ALA A 375 1.43 19.02 -1.56
CA ALA A 375 1.79 17.61 -1.64
C ALA A 375 2.23 17.20 -3.06
N LEU A 376 1.77 17.92 -4.09
CA LEU A 376 2.15 17.74 -5.48
C LEU A 376 3.10 18.85 -5.96
N PRO A 377 3.91 18.61 -7.00
CA PRO A 377 4.70 19.65 -7.62
C PRO A 377 3.84 20.83 -8.10
N LYS A 378 4.42 22.02 -8.13
CA LYS A 378 3.77 23.20 -8.71
C LYS A 378 3.40 22.92 -10.18
N ASN A 379 2.18 23.29 -10.56
CA ASN A 379 1.61 23.05 -11.90
C ASN A 379 1.55 21.56 -12.27
N PHE A 380 1.35 20.67 -11.29
CA PHE A 380 1.23 19.24 -11.54
C PHE A 380 0.19 18.94 -12.63
N ASP A 381 0.61 18.13 -13.59
CA ASP A 381 -0.24 17.53 -14.62
C ASP A 381 0.03 16.03 -14.65
N LYS A 382 -1.01 15.24 -14.38
CA LYS A 382 -0.91 13.78 -14.32
C LYS A 382 -0.53 13.16 -15.67
N ASN A 383 -0.78 13.85 -16.78
CA ASN A 383 -0.42 13.39 -18.12
C ASN A 383 1.00 13.87 -18.53
N SER A 384 1.62 14.76 -17.75
CA SER A 384 2.96 15.26 -18.05
C SER A 384 4.02 14.38 -17.41
N ARG A 385 4.79 13.69 -18.24
CA ARG A 385 5.94 12.90 -17.80
C ARG A 385 7.05 13.74 -17.16
N ASP A 386 7.17 15.01 -17.55
CA ASP A 386 8.17 15.93 -16.99
C ASP A 386 8.00 16.13 -15.48
N MET A 387 6.81 15.82 -14.93
CA MET A 387 6.56 15.84 -13.50
C MET A 387 7.48 14.90 -12.71
N PHE A 388 7.98 13.81 -13.32
CA PHE A 388 8.89 12.88 -12.64
C PHE A 388 10.24 13.48 -12.25
N TYR A 389 10.66 14.56 -12.93
CA TYR A 389 11.86 15.33 -12.61
C TYR A 389 11.60 16.44 -11.58
N LYS A 390 10.36 16.62 -11.14
CA LYS A 390 9.97 17.63 -10.16
C LYS A 390 9.90 17.01 -8.76
N LYS A 391 10.28 17.83 -7.77
CA LYS A 391 10.13 17.52 -6.34
C LYS A 391 8.70 17.85 -5.88
N GLY A 392 8.20 17.08 -4.91
CA GLY A 392 6.98 17.46 -4.16
C GLY A 392 7.24 18.59 -3.16
N GLY A 393 6.28 18.88 -2.30
CA GLY A 393 6.49 19.75 -1.12
C GLY A 393 7.42 19.14 -0.09
N LYS A 394 8.02 19.99 0.75
CA LYS A 394 8.80 19.51 1.91
C LYS A 394 7.87 18.86 2.92
N SER A 395 8.33 17.82 3.61
CA SER A 395 7.49 17.14 4.59
C SER A 395 8.32 16.52 5.71
N SER A 396 7.90 16.78 6.94
CA SER A 396 8.53 16.29 8.17
C SER A 396 8.27 14.80 8.34
N ILE A 397 9.30 14.07 8.77
CA ILE A 397 9.15 12.69 9.25
C ILE A 397 8.37 12.76 10.58
N ILE A 398 7.24 12.05 10.68
CA ILE A 398 6.44 11.99 11.91
C ILE A 398 6.79 10.79 12.79
N ILE A 399 7.38 9.74 12.20
CA ILE A 399 7.92 8.56 12.90
C ILE A 399 9.20 8.16 12.19
N ASN A 400 10.32 8.16 12.92
CA ASN A 400 11.67 7.93 12.37
C ASN A 400 12.16 6.50 12.61
N ASP A 401 11.34 5.52 12.21
CA ASP A 401 11.65 4.10 12.30
C ASP A 401 11.60 3.45 10.90
N GLN A 402 12.10 2.22 10.79
CA GLN A 402 11.98 1.43 9.57
C GLN A 402 10.56 0.87 9.41
N ILE A 403 9.60 1.78 9.31
CA ILE A 403 8.18 1.47 9.18
C ILE A 403 7.91 0.79 7.83
N VAL A 404 7.18 -0.31 7.89
CA VAL A 404 6.61 -1.02 6.74
C VAL A 404 5.17 -0.58 6.53
N ARG A 405 4.36 -0.45 7.59
CA ARG A 405 2.96 0.00 7.50
C ARG A 405 2.59 0.81 8.73
N PHE A 406 1.73 1.81 8.55
CA PHE A 406 1.14 2.59 9.64
C PHE A 406 -0.36 2.77 9.42
N SER A 407 -1.19 2.48 10.41
CA SER A 407 -2.64 2.70 10.37
C SER A 407 -3.13 3.44 11.61
N VAL A 408 -4.22 4.20 11.49
CA VAL A 408 -4.72 5.08 12.57
C VAL A 408 -6.19 4.83 12.84
N ALA A 409 -6.58 4.87 14.12
CA ALA A 409 -7.98 4.91 14.55
C ALA A 409 -8.19 5.92 15.69
N LYS A 410 -9.38 6.52 15.73
CA LYS A 410 -9.83 7.37 16.84
C LYS A 410 -10.33 6.52 17.99
N VAL A 411 -9.96 6.86 19.21
CA VAL A 411 -10.53 6.25 20.42
C VAL A 411 -11.84 6.97 20.76
N LYS A 412 -12.95 6.24 20.62
CA LYS A 412 -14.30 6.78 20.73
C LYS A 412 -14.53 7.50 22.06
N GLY A 413 -15.12 8.69 21.99
CA GLY A 413 -15.44 9.51 23.16
C GLY A 413 -14.24 10.18 23.83
N THR A 414 -13.07 10.18 23.18
CA THR A 414 -11.84 10.80 23.69
C THR A 414 -11.19 11.70 22.62
N PRO A 415 -10.25 12.58 22.99
CA PRO A 415 -9.45 13.34 22.03
C PRO A 415 -8.25 12.55 21.48
N TYR A 416 -8.17 11.24 21.74
CA TYR A 416 -7.00 10.43 21.42
C TYR A 416 -7.14 9.63 20.14
N TYR A 417 -6.01 9.43 19.50
CA TYR A 417 -5.83 8.53 18.37
C TYR A 417 -4.81 7.45 18.74
N LEU A 418 -5.02 6.25 18.22
CA LEU A 418 -4.03 5.17 18.24
C LEU A 418 -3.50 4.95 16.83
N GLY A 419 -2.19 4.75 16.76
CA GLY A 419 -1.46 4.34 15.57
C GLY A 419 -0.98 2.91 15.78
N VAL A 420 -1.16 2.03 14.80
CA VAL A 420 -0.52 0.71 14.76
C VAL A 420 0.51 0.71 13.65
N GLU A 421 1.72 0.29 13.97
CA GLU A 421 2.81 0.19 13.03
C GLU A 421 3.34 -1.23 12.92
N GLU A 422 3.75 -1.58 11.71
CA GLU A 422 4.65 -2.69 11.42
C GLU A 422 6.00 -2.09 11.08
N ALA A 423 7.06 -2.50 11.77
CA ALA A 423 8.39 -1.91 11.58
C ALA A 423 9.51 -2.93 11.78
N TRP A 424 10.62 -2.73 11.09
CA TRP A 424 11.87 -3.42 11.38
C TRP A 424 12.57 -2.78 12.58
N THR A 425 12.87 -3.60 13.57
CA THR A 425 13.61 -3.22 14.78
C THR A 425 14.91 -4.03 14.87
N SER A 426 15.76 -3.68 15.83
CA SER A 426 16.95 -4.50 16.14
C SER A 426 16.61 -5.93 16.56
N GLN A 427 15.37 -6.18 17.00
CA GLN A 427 14.85 -7.48 17.41
C GLN A 427 14.10 -8.20 16.30
N GLY A 428 14.06 -7.64 15.07
CA GLY A 428 13.28 -8.16 13.95
C GLY A 428 11.98 -7.40 13.71
N LEU A 429 11.05 -8.01 12.98
CA LEU A 429 9.80 -7.38 12.57
C LEU A 429 8.87 -7.26 13.79
N SER A 430 8.35 -6.05 14.05
CA SER A 430 7.51 -5.77 15.22
C SER A 430 6.21 -5.09 14.84
N ILE A 431 5.15 -5.41 15.58
CA ILE A 431 3.87 -4.71 15.56
C ILE A 431 3.77 -3.89 16.85
N MET A 432 3.65 -2.57 16.71
CA MET A 432 3.72 -1.64 17.83
C MET A 432 2.53 -0.66 17.81
N LEU A 433 2.17 -0.14 18.99
CA LEU A 433 1.15 0.89 19.17
C LEU A 433 1.77 2.22 19.57
N ARG A 434 1.18 3.31 19.08
CA ARG A 434 1.47 4.67 19.52
C ARG A 434 0.17 5.41 19.80
N ALA A 435 0.25 6.45 20.63
CA ALA A 435 -0.85 7.39 20.80
C ALA A 435 -0.50 8.78 20.29
N SER A 436 -1.53 9.51 19.91
CA SER A 436 -1.45 10.92 19.51
C SER A 436 -2.70 11.67 19.96
N ARG A 437 -2.59 13.00 20.07
CA ARG A 437 -3.72 13.94 20.25
C ARG A 437 -3.95 14.85 19.05
N ASP A 438 -3.04 14.85 18.08
CA ASP A 438 -2.99 15.84 16.99
C ASP A 438 -2.68 15.23 15.62
N LEU A 439 -2.55 13.90 15.53
CA LEU A 439 -2.28 13.12 14.31
C LEU A 439 -0.88 13.34 13.70
N VAL A 440 -0.04 14.17 14.30
CA VAL A 440 1.31 14.49 13.78
C VAL A 440 2.41 14.22 14.80
N THR A 441 2.08 14.32 16.10
CA THR A 441 2.95 14.03 17.22
C THR A 441 2.56 12.67 17.79
N TRP A 442 3.44 11.69 17.61
CA TRP A 442 3.22 10.32 18.07
C TRP A 442 4.12 10.01 19.26
N GLY A 443 3.56 9.42 20.30
CA GLY A 443 4.32 8.92 21.44
C GLY A 443 5.22 7.73 21.07
N ASP A 444 5.98 7.29 22.06
CA ASP A 444 6.85 6.12 21.92
C ASP A 444 6.06 4.83 21.64
N PRO A 445 6.69 3.88 20.93
CA PRO A 445 6.02 2.65 20.55
C PRO A 445 5.87 1.71 21.75
N LEU A 446 4.72 1.05 21.83
CA LEU A 446 4.43 -0.09 22.69
C LEU A 446 4.35 -1.35 21.84
N THR A 447 5.33 -2.24 21.97
CA THR A 447 5.34 -3.51 21.23
C THR A 447 4.20 -4.43 21.69
N ILE A 448 3.38 -4.86 20.73
CA ILE A 448 2.32 -5.85 20.92
C ILE A 448 2.82 -7.25 20.55
N TYR A 449 3.62 -7.32 19.49
CA TYR A 449 4.07 -8.56 18.88
C TYR A 449 5.42 -8.32 18.19
N ASN A 450 6.30 -9.32 18.22
CA ASN A 450 7.63 -9.28 17.61
C ASN A 450 7.99 -10.67 17.06
N VAL A 451 8.60 -10.69 15.87
CA VAL A 451 9.22 -11.87 15.27
C VAL A 451 10.72 -11.69 15.21
N GLN A 452 11.42 -12.62 15.87
CA GLN A 452 12.88 -12.63 15.93
C GLN A 452 13.54 -13.19 14.67
N SER A 453 12.82 -13.96 13.85
CA SER A 453 13.39 -14.40 12.58
C SER A 453 13.47 -13.18 11.65
N GLY A 454 14.68 -12.85 11.20
CA GLY A 454 14.92 -11.69 10.33
C GLY A 454 14.29 -11.78 8.94
N LYS A 455 13.26 -12.62 8.75
CA LYS A 455 12.53 -12.81 7.51
C LYS A 455 11.15 -12.22 7.65
N HIS A 456 10.76 -11.42 6.67
CA HIS A 456 9.42 -10.81 6.64
C HIS A 456 8.32 -11.87 6.68
N THR A 457 8.47 -12.95 5.92
CA THR A 457 7.45 -14.01 5.74
C THR A 457 7.04 -14.77 6.99
N ASP A 458 7.83 -14.66 8.06
CA ASP A 458 7.60 -15.41 9.30
C ASP A 458 6.73 -14.61 10.29
N GLY A 459 6.38 -13.37 9.93
CA GLY A 459 5.51 -12.45 10.66
C GLY A 459 4.05 -12.87 10.69
N TYR A 460 3.39 -12.63 11.83
CA TYR A 460 1.95 -12.51 11.94
C TYR A 460 1.52 -11.03 11.87
N LEU A 461 0.26 -10.80 11.47
CA LEU A 461 -0.38 -9.48 11.44
C LEU A 461 0.29 -8.47 10.48
N HIS A 462 0.80 -8.93 9.33
CA HIS A 462 1.30 -8.05 8.29
C HIS A 462 0.25 -7.02 7.86
N TYR A 463 0.75 -5.82 7.57
CA TYR A 463 -0.05 -4.66 7.18
C TYR A 463 -1.17 -4.33 8.19
N PRO A 464 -0.87 -4.17 9.48
CA PRO A 464 -1.88 -4.13 10.53
C PRO A 464 -2.88 -2.98 10.35
N VAL A 465 -4.15 -3.27 10.63
CA VAL A 465 -5.25 -2.30 10.67
C VAL A 465 -6.10 -2.51 11.92
N PHE A 466 -6.74 -1.44 12.37
CA PHE A 466 -7.70 -1.51 13.49
C PHE A 466 -9.04 -2.07 13.02
N TYR A 467 -9.77 -2.66 13.96
CA TYR A 467 -11.19 -2.98 13.84
C TYR A 467 -11.91 -2.66 15.15
N ASN A 468 -13.08 -2.04 15.07
CA ASN A 468 -13.94 -1.89 16.24
C ASN A 468 -14.49 -3.25 16.72
N LYS A 469 -15.13 -3.26 17.89
CA LYS A 469 -15.63 -4.51 18.51
C LYS A 469 -16.56 -5.35 17.63
N ASN A 470 -17.24 -4.68 16.69
CA ASN A 470 -18.25 -5.25 15.80
C ASN A 470 -17.71 -5.57 14.39
N PHE A 471 -16.44 -5.26 14.09
CA PHE A 471 -15.87 -5.36 12.74
C PHE A 471 -16.72 -4.65 11.68
N THR A 472 -17.05 -3.39 11.92
CA THR A 472 -17.82 -2.55 10.99
C THR A 472 -17.05 -1.31 10.53
N SER A 473 -15.94 -0.98 11.18
CA SER A 473 -15.11 0.19 10.90
C SER A 473 -13.66 -0.12 11.28
N CYS A 474 -12.74 0.50 10.53
CA CYS A 474 -11.30 0.49 10.79
C CYS A 474 -10.76 1.83 11.32
N VAL A 475 -11.60 2.87 11.43
CA VAL A 475 -11.15 4.24 11.76
C VAL A 475 -11.60 4.74 13.13
N GLU A 476 -12.53 4.04 13.80
CA GLU A 476 -12.96 4.38 15.16
C GLU A 476 -13.01 3.08 15.97
N ILE A 477 -12.51 3.11 17.20
CA ILE A 477 -12.43 1.96 18.11
C ILE A 477 -12.99 2.29 19.50
N ASP A 478 -13.56 1.29 20.17
CA ASP A 478 -13.96 1.39 21.57
C ASP A 478 -12.74 1.10 22.45
N LYS A 479 -12.52 1.92 23.50
CA LYS A 479 -11.36 1.76 24.39
C LYS A 479 -11.35 0.40 25.13
N ASP A 480 -12.53 -0.10 25.48
CA ASP A 480 -12.70 -1.31 26.29
C ASP A 480 -12.56 -2.59 25.46
N GLU A 481 -12.79 -2.52 24.15
CA GLU A 481 -12.63 -3.66 23.23
C GLU A 481 -12.46 -3.19 21.78
N PHE A 482 -11.31 -3.54 21.21
CA PHE A 482 -11.05 -3.40 19.78
C PHE A 482 -10.13 -4.52 19.31
N TYR A 483 -9.83 -4.54 18.03
CA TYR A 483 -8.94 -5.54 17.44
C TYR A 483 -7.91 -4.89 16.53
N ILE A 484 -6.74 -5.51 16.45
CA ILE A 484 -5.76 -5.28 15.38
C ILE A 484 -5.74 -6.54 14.55
N GLY A 485 -5.93 -6.41 13.25
CA GLY A 485 -5.79 -7.54 12.34
C GLY A 485 -4.83 -7.27 11.18
N GLY A 486 -4.35 -8.36 10.61
CA GLY A 486 -3.35 -8.36 9.54
C GLY A 486 -3.36 -9.70 8.80
N THR A 487 -2.43 -9.87 7.88
CA THR A 487 -2.25 -11.09 7.09
C THR A 487 -1.10 -11.94 7.61
N PHE A 488 -1.10 -13.24 7.31
CA PHE A 488 0.04 -14.14 7.54
C PHE A 488 0.69 -14.54 6.22
N GLY A 489 2.01 -14.46 6.16
CA GLY A 489 2.83 -15.04 5.08
C GLY A 489 2.55 -14.47 3.69
N PRO A 490 2.98 -13.23 3.39
CA PRO A 490 3.02 -12.74 2.00
C PRO A 490 3.79 -13.75 1.14
N GLY A 491 3.18 -14.22 0.04
CA GLY A 491 3.78 -15.19 -0.87
C GLY A 491 3.36 -16.66 -0.73
N THR A 492 2.46 -17.00 0.19
CA THR A 492 1.79 -18.32 0.15
C THR A 492 0.51 -18.25 -0.70
N PRO A 493 0.11 -19.31 -1.44
CA PRO A 493 -1.11 -19.30 -2.26
C PRO A 493 -2.41 -19.17 -1.44
N THR A 494 -2.32 -19.25 -0.12
CA THR A 494 -3.43 -19.08 0.82
C THR A 494 -3.07 -18.03 1.87
N THR A 495 -3.54 -16.79 1.70
CA THR A 495 -3.41 -15.81 2.77
C THR A 495 -4.44 -16.09 3.86
N TYR A 496 -3.98 -16.00 5.10
CA TYR A 496 -4.83 -16.07 6.26
C TYR A 496 -4.98 -14.70 6.90
N PHE A 497 -6.22 -14.33 7.21
CA PHE A 497 -6.50 -13.20 8.08
C PHE A 497 -6.31 -13.60 9.54
N GLN A 498 -5.72 -12.71 10.33
CA GLN A 498 -5.46 -12.88 11.75
C GLN A 498 -5.83 -11.61 12.49
N TYR A 499 -6.16 -11.74 13.78
CA TYR A 499 -6.43 -10.59 14.63
C TYR A 499 -6.12 -10.86 16.10
N VAL A 500 -5.87 -9.79 16.85
CA VAL A 500 -5.68 -9.78 18.30
C VAL A 500 -6.71 -8.86 18.93
N LYS A 501 -7.39 -9.31 19.99
CA LYS A 501 -8.30 -8.49 20.79
C LYS A 501 -7.53 -7.68 21.82
N LEU A 502 -7.80 -6.37 21.88
CA LEU A 502 -7.14 -5.41 22.75
C LEU A 502 -8.16 -4.55 23.51
N SER A 503 -7.70 -3.97 24.61
CA SER A 503 -8.30 -2.86 25.35
C SER A 503 -7.20 -1.84 25.65
N VAL A 504 -7.56 -0.58 25.91
CA VAL A 504 -6.63 0.49 26.24
C VAL A 504 -7.21 1.41 27.31
N ASP A 505 -6.35 1.85 28.22
CA ASP A 505 -6.63 2.95 29.14
C ASP A 505 -5.72 4.13 28.76
N ILE A 506 -6.33 5.26 28.44
CA ILE A 506 -5.63 6.47 28.00
C ILE A 506 -6.13 7.61 28.86
N SER A 507 -5.21 8.22 29.62
CA SER A 507 -5.49 9.34 30.50
C SER A 507 -4.53 10.51 30.23
N ASP A 508 -5.06 11.72 30.39
CA ASP A 508 -4.22 12.91 30.59
C ASP A 508 -3.69 12.83 32.03
N ASN A 509 -2.38 12.94 32.24
CA ASN A 509 -1.85 13.15 33.59
C ASN A 509 -1.82 14.64 33.91
#